data_AF-A0AAD8IC20-F1
#
_entry.id   AF-A0AAD8IC20-F1
#
_cell.length_a   1.000
_cell.length_b   1.000
_cell.length_c   1.000
_cell.angle_alpha   90.00
_cell.angle_beta   90.00
_cell.angle_gamma   90.00
#
_symmetry.space_group_name_H-M   'P 1'
#
loop_
_entity.id
_entity.type
_entity.pdbx_description
1 polymer ?
#
loop_
_entity_poly.entity_id
_entity_poly.type
_entity_poly.pdbx_seq_one_letter_code
_entity_poly.pdbx_strand_id
1 'polypeptide(L)'
;MEPVWRNLKIGPINAKWVNYGCAGTVTTFYLSSQGAGHDETDFEFLGNSSGSPYTIHTNVFAQGKGNKEQQFQLWFDPTTSFHTYSIVWNPQRIIFLVDNNPIRVFNNQESIGVPFPKGQHMRVYASLWNADDWATQGGRVKTDWTNKAMLI
;
A
#
# COMPACT_ATOMS: atom_id res chain seq x y z
N MET A 1 -16.24 12.35 25.28
CA MET A 1 -15.80 10.97 24.99
C MET A 1 -15.07 10.99 23.67
N GLU A 2 -13.81 10.53 23.65
CA GLU A 2 -13.04 10.41 22.40
C GLU A 2 -13.57 9.22 21.58
N PRO A 3 -13.81 9.36 20.26
CA PRO A 3 -14.31 8.26 19.43
C PRO A 3 -13.36 7.05 19.42
N VAL A 4 -13.89 5.85 19.64
CA VAL A 4 -13.14 4.57 19.71
C VAL A 4 -12.37 4.24 18.41
N TRP A 5 -12.80 4.81 17.28
CA TRP A 5 -12.19 4.65 15.95
C TRP A 5 -10.83 5.34 15.79
N ARG A 6 -10.35 6.04 16.83
CA ARG A 6 -9.11 6.81 16.81
C ARG A 6 -7.86 5.97 17.12
N ASN A 7 -7.93 4.65 17.32
CA ASN A 7 -6.74 3.83 17.50
C ASN A 7 -6.92 2.45 16.86
N LEU A 8 -6.74 2.38 15.55
CA LEU A 8 -6.96 1.16 14.78
C LEU A 8 -5.63 0.55 14.36
N LYS A 9 -5.45 -0.73 14.63
CA LYS A 9 -4.52 -1.58 13.86
C LYS A 9 -5.36 -2.31 12.82
N ILE A 10 -5.10 -2.04 11.55
CA ILE A 10 -5.75 -2.68 10.42
C ILE A 10 -4.80 -3.74 9.87
N GLY A 11 -5.32 -4.97 9.75
CA GLY A 11 -4.53 -6.17 9.49
C GLY A 11 -4.20 -6.97 10.76
N PRO A 12 -3.28 -7.95 10.68
CA PRO A 12 -2.38 -8.18 9.56
C PRO A 12 -3.07 -8.84 8.36
N ILE A 13 -2.76 -8.35 7.16
CA ILE A 13 -2.88 -9.18 5.95
C ILE A 13 -1.65 -10.06 5.89
N ASN A 14 -1.87 -11.37 5.73
CA ASN A 14 -0.81 -12.33 5.54
C ASN A 14 -0.73 -12.68 4.05
N ALA A 15 0.38 -12.33 3.39
CA ALA A 15 0.56 -12.50 1.95
C ALA A 15 1.95 -13.02 1.59
N LYS A 16 2.02 -13.80 0.52
CA LYS A 16 3.24 -14.27 -0.13
C LYS A 16 3.12 -13.98 -1.62
N TRP A 17 4.16 -13.46 -2.25
CA TRP A 17 4.11 -13.08 -3.66
C TRP A 17 4.59 -14.20 -4.58
N VAL A 18 4.34 -14.06 -5.88
CA VAL A 18 4.79 -14.99 -6.91
C VAL A 18 6.07 -14.46 -7.58
N ASN A 19 7.05 -15.32 -7.84
CA ASN A 19 8.35 -14.88 -8.37
C ASN A 19 8.40 -14.66 -9.89
N TYR A 20 7.27 -14.86 -10.58
CA TYR A 20 7.18 -14.84 -12.04
C TYR A 20 5.84 -14.28 -12.51
N GLY A 21 5.83 -13.69 -13.71
CA GLY A 21 4.60 -13.28 -14.40
C GLY A 21 3.89 -12.05 -13.82
N CYS A 22 4.51 -11.32 -12.90
CA CYS A 22 3.86 -10.20 -12.20
C CYS A 22 4.22 -8.80 -12.74
N ALA A 23 5.09 -8.68 -13.74
CA ALA A 23 5.40 -7.41 -14.36
C ALA A 23 4.11 -6.71 -14.89
N GLY A 24 4.05 -5.39 -14.75
CA GLY A 24 2.89 -4.57 -15.13
C GLY A 24 1.68 -4.69 -14.20
N THR A 25 1.76 -5.48 -13.12
CA THR A 25 0.64 -5.66 -12.17
C THR A 25 0.88 -4.92 -10.86
N VAL A 26 -0.22 -4.51 -10.22
CA VAL A 26 -0.22 -3.96 -8.87
C VAL A 26 -1.21 -4.75 -8.03
N THR A 27 -0.74 -5.21 -6.87
CA THR A 27 -1.64 -5.65 -5.80
C THR A 27 -1.79 -4.55 -4.80
N THR A 28 -3.00 -4.23 -4.39
CA THR A 28 -3.24 -3.21 -3.38
C THR A 28 -3.85 -3.80 -2.12
N PHE A 29 -3.46 -3.25 -0.97
CA PHE A 29 -4.16 -3.33 0.29
C PHE A 29 -4.26 -1.92 0.83
N TYR A 30 -5.48 -1.40 0.93
CA TYR A 30 -5.65 0.02 1.22
C TYR A 30 -6.91 0.30 2.03
N LEU A 31 -6.94 1.46 2.65
CA LEU A 31 -8.13 2.03 3.26
C LEU A 31 -8.56 3.24 2.45
N SER A 32 -9.84 3.37 2.17
CA SER A 32 -10.36 4.54 1.45
C SER A 32 -11.74 4.95 1.97
N SER A 33 -11.98 6.27 2.08
CA SER A 33 -13.32 6.82 2.24
C SER A 33 -13.98 7.04 0.87
N GLN A 34 -15.14 7.71 0.81
CA GLN A 34 -15.89 7.89 -0.43
C GLN A 34 -15.87 9.36 -0.87
N GLY A 35 -15.92 9.59 -2.19
CA GLY A 35 -16.07 10.92 -2.79
C GLY A 35 -14.76 11.57 -3.23
N ALA A 36 -14.88 12.74 -3.87
CA ALA A 36 -13.73 13.45 -4.47
C ALA A 36 -12.70 13.93 -3.43
N GLY A 37 -13.14 14.20 -2.21
CA GLY A 37 -12.28 14.60 -1.09
C GLY A 37 -11.90 13.43 -0.19
N HIS A 38 -11.80 12.20 -0.70
CA HIS A 38 -11.56 11.01 0.12
C HIS A 38 -10.22 11.09 0.89
N ASP A 39 -10.19 10.40 2.02
CA ASP A 39 -8.97 10.04 2.72
C ASP A 39 -8.61 8.61 2.30
N GLU A 40 -7.32 8.31 2.13
CA GLU A 40 -6.85 6.99 1.72
C GLU A 40 -5.42 6.70 2.20
N THR A 41 -5.13 5.43 2.46
CA THR A 41 -3.79 4.95 2.86
C THR A 41 -3.47 3.64 2.17
N ASP A 42 -2.36 3.61 1.44
CA ASP A 42 -2.10 2.57 0.45
C ASP A 42 -0.87 1.73 0.80
N PHE A 43 -1.03 0.41 0.72
CA PHE A 43 0.04 -0.49 0.32
C PHE A 43 -0.22 -0.91 -1.12
N GLU A 44 0.76 -0.69 -1.99
CA GLU A 44 0.76 -1.15 -3.37
C GLU A 44 2.03 -1.97 -3.61
N PHE A 45 1.86 -3.23 -3.99
CA PHE A 45 2.94 -4.15 -4.30
C PHE A 45 3.13 -4.16 -5.81
N LEU A 46 4.16 -3.47 -6.27
CA LEU A 46 4.46 -3.35 -7.68
C LEU A 46 5.21 -4.61 -8.13
N GLY A 47 4.57 -5.37 -9.02
CA GLY A 47 5.19 -6.55 -9.61
C GLY A 47 6.37 -6.20 -10.50
N ASN A 48 7.20 -7.19 -10.79
CA ASN A 48 8.44 -7.00 -11.54
C ASN A 48 8.72 -8.16 -12.49
N SER A 49 9.76 -8.03 -13.32
CA SER A 49 10.26 -9.14 -14.12
C SER A 49 10.68 -10.32 -13.23
N SER A 50 10.56 -11.55 -13.73
CA SER A 50 10.91 -12.74 -12.96
C SER A 50 12.33 -12.65 -12.38
N GLY A 51 12.47 -12.96 -11.08
CA GLY A 51 13.75 -12.85 -10.36
C GLY A 51 14.18 -11.42 -9.98
N SER A 52 13.42 -10.39 -10.36
CA SER A 52 13.64 -9.03 -9.89
C SER A 52 12.80 -8.75 -8.62
N PRO A 53 13.28 -7.90 -7.70
CA PRO A 53 12.59 -7.68 -6.44
C PRO A 53 11.28 -6.92 -6.63
N TYR A 54 10.30 -7.24 -5.79
CA TYR A 54 9.09 -6.44 -5.65
C TYR A 54 9.41 -5.10 -5.01
N THR A 55 8.67 -4.07 -5.42
CA THR A 55 8.71 -2.75 -4.78
C THR A 55 7.43 -2.55 -4.00
N ILE A 56 7.54 -2.22 -2.71
CA ILE A 56 6.41 -1.71 -1.94
C ILE A 56 6.31 -0.22 -2.21
N HIS A 57 5.14 0.21 -2.63
CA HIS A 57 4.76 1.59 -2.74
C HIS A 57 3.72 1.91 -1.67
N THR A 58 3.86 3.07 -1.03
CA THR A 58 2.90 3.56 -0.04
C THR A 58 2.50 4.98 -0.36
N ASN A 59 1.24 5.31 -0.11
CA ASN A 59 0.73 6.67 -0.28
C ASN A 59 -0.26 7.02 0.83
N VAL A 60 -0.48 8.33 1.00
CA VAL A 60 -1.46 8.88 1.94
C VAL A 60 -2.21 10.03 1.28
N PHE A 61 -3.50 9.83 1.07
CA PHE A 61 -4.44 10.85 0.64
C PHE A 61 -5.17 11.41 1.85
N ALA A 62 -5.27 12.74 1.90
CA ALA A 62 -6.12 13.43 2.85
C ALA A 62 -6.88 14.53 2.12
N GLN A 63 -8.21 14.55 2.27
CA GLN A 63 -9.08 15.50 1.59
C GLN A 63 -8.90 15.49 0.06
N GLY A 64 -8.73 14.31 -0.53
CA GLY A 64 -8.51 14.09 -1.97
C GLY A 64 -7.11 14.45 -2.46
N LYS A 65 -6.18 14.84 -1.57
CA LYS A 65 -4.81 15.20 -1.94
C LYS A 65 -3.83 14.10 -1.54
N GLY A 66 -3.33 13.38 -2.55
CA GLY A 66 -2.25 12.39 -2.44
C GLY A 66 -0.86 13.01 -2.61
N ASN A 67 -0.09 12.49 -3.56
CA ASN A 67 1.28 12.90 -3.89
C ASN A 67 2.26 12.78 -2.71
N LYS A 68 2.11 11.72 -1.92
CA LYS A 68 2.96 11.41 -0.75
C LYS A 68 3.55 10.02 -0.90
N GLU A 69 3.95 9.68 -2.11
CA GLU A 69 4.50 8.40 -2.49
C GLU A 69 5.83 8.13 -1.79
N GLN A 70 6.01 6.90 -1.30
CA GLN A 70 7.31 6.38 -0.89
C GLN A 70 7.45 4.95 -1.38
N GLN A 71 8.62 4.61 -1.92
CA GLN A 71 8.96 3.27 -2.40
C GLN A 71 10.00 2.60 -1.51
N PHE A 72 9.85 1.30 -1.30
CA PHE A 72 10.71 0.48 -0.46
C PHE A 72 11.04 -0.84 -1.14
N GLN A 73 12.28 -1.29 -0.98
CA GLN A 73 12.66 -2.68 -1.20
C GLN A 73 12.54 -3.44 0.12
N LEU A 74 12.16 -4.71 0.05
CA LEU A 74 12.09 -5.57 1.22
C LEU A 74 13.48 -6.14 1.54
N TRP A 75 13.77 -6.35 2.82
CA TRP A 75 15.02 -6.97 3.31
C TRP A 75 14.97 -8.51 3.25
N PHE A 76 13.98 -9.07 2.55
CA PHE A 76 13.75 -10.49 2.35
C PHE A 76 13.13 -10.72 0.97
N ASP A 77 13.20 -11.96 0.47
CA ASP A 77 12.46 -12.37 -0.73
C ASP A 77 11.01 -12.70 -0.35
N PRO A 78 10.05 -11.85 -0.74
CA PRO A 78 8.69 -11.95 -0.24
C PRO A 78 7.89 -13.02 -1.02
N THR A 79 8.54 -13.76 -1.93
CA THR A 79 8.00 -14.90 -2.66
C THR A 79 8.25 -16.25 -1.97
N THR A 80 9.19 -16.29 -1.02
CA THR A 80 9.61 -17.53 -0.35
C THR A 80 8.77 -17.89 0.87
N SER A 81 8.10 -16.91 1.49
CA SER A 81 7.33 -17.11 2.71
C SER A 81 6.21 -16.08 2.82
N PHE A 82 5.23 -16.39 3.67
CA PHE A 82 4.15 -15.50 4.02
C PHE A 82 4.65 -14.42 5.00
N HIS A 83 4.33 -13.17 4.71
CA HIS A 83 4.70 -12.00 5.53
C HIS A 83 3.46 -11.18 5.88
N THR A 84 3.55 -10.46 6.99
CA THR A 84 2.44 -9.67 7.51
C THR A 84 2.58 -8.20 7.18
N TYR A 85 1.51 -7.63 6.63
CA TYR A 85 1.41 -6.20 6.29
C TYR A 85 0.30 -5.58 7.12
N SER A 86 0.56 -4.44 7.76
CA SER A 86 -0.41 -3.79 8.66
C SER A 86 -0.30 -2.27 8.61
N ILE A 87 -1.40 -1.60 8.91
CA ILE A 87 -1.46 -0.16 9.10
C ILE A 87 -1.92 0.13 10.53
N VAL A 88 -1.15 0.90 11.29
CA VAL A 88 -1.61 1.46 12.56
C VAL A 88 -1.99 2.92 12.33
N TRP A 89 -3.24 3.26 12.61
CA TRP A 89 -3.79 4.60 12.38
C TRP A 89 -4.42 5.14 13.66
N ASN A 90 -3.95 6.33 14.06
CA ASN A 90 -4.50 7.09 15.17
C ASN A 90 -4.37 8.61 14.90
N PRO A 91 -4.97 9.50 15.73
CA PRO A 91 -4.92 10.95 15.53
C PRO A 91 -3.52 11.56 15.45
N GLN A 92 -2.49 10.88 15.95
CA GLN A 92 -1.12 11.37 15.94
C GLN A 92 -0.34 10.91 14.72
N ARG A 93 -0.62 9.72 14.18
CA ARG A 93 0.17 9.11 13.11
C ARG A 93 -0.49 7.93 12.40
N ILE A 94 -0.05 7.70 11.18
CA ILE A 94 -0.22 6.47 10.40
C ILE A 94 1.14 5.77 10.34
N ILE A 95 1.18 4.47 10.62
CA ILE A 95 2.40 3.66 10.57
C ILE A 95 2.15 2.45 9.66
N PHE A 96 2.99 2.31 8.64
CA PHE A 96 3.01 1.16 7.75
C PHE A 96 4.03 0.14 8.29
N LEU A 97 3.58 -1.09 8.48
CA LEU A 97 4.35 -2.16 9.11
C LEU A 97 4.50 -3.35 8.16
N VAL A 98 5.70 -3.93 8.13
CA VAL A 98 6.01 -5.23 7.54
C VAL A 98 6.61 -6.10 8.64
N ASP A 99 5.96 -7.21 8.99
CA ASP A 99 6.35 -8.09 10.10
C ASP A 99 6.51 -7.36 11.43
N ASN A 100 5.58 -6.44 11.69
CA ASN A 100 5.60 -5.50 12.83
C ASN A 100 6.80 -4.53 12.88
N ASN A 101 7.64 -4.48 11.83
CA ASN A 101 8.69 -3.48 11.68
C ASN A 101 8.14 -2.27 10.91
N PRO A 102 8.25 -1.04 11.43
CA PRO A 102 7.77 0.15 10.73
C PRO A 102 8.66 0.45 9.52
N ILE A 103 8.05 0.49 8.34
CA ILE A 103 8.73 0.93 7.10
C ILE A 103 8.49 2.42 6.82
N ARG A 104 7.38 2.96 7.31
CA ARG A 104 7.00 4.37 7.15
C ARG A 104 6.16 4.85 8.32
N VAL A 105 6.42 6.09 8.76
CA VAL A 105 5.58 6.83 9.70
C VAL A 105 5.15 8.14 9.06
N PHE A 106 3.84 8.38 9.00
CA PHE A 106 3.26 9.65 8.58
C PHE A 106 2.60 10.32 9.80
N ASN A 107 3.26 11.35 10.34
CA ASN A 107 2.78 12.06 11.52
C ASN A 107 1.69 13.07 11.14
N ASN A 108 0.75 13.29 12.04
CA ASN A 108 -0.20 14.38 11.93
C ASN A 108 0.55 15.72 12.06
N GLN A 109 0.60 16.45 10.94
CA GLN A 109 1.28 17.73 10.79
C GLN A 109 0.28 18.83 10.38
N GLU A 110 -0.98 18.71 10.77
CA GLU A 110 -1.99 19.73 10.48
C GLU A 110 -1.64 21.11 11.05
N SER A 111 -0.86 21.16 12.14
CA SER A 111 -0.37 22.42 12.72
C SER A 111 0.54 23.22 11.78
N ILE A 112 1.15 22.57 10.78
CA ILE A 112 1.94 23.20 9.72
C ILE A 112 1.26 23.10 8.35
N GLY A 113 -0.05 22.81 8.33
CA GLY A 113 -0.87 22.85 7.12
C GLY A 113 -0.85 21.58 6.26
N VAL A 114 -0.26 20.48 6.74
CA VAL A 114 -0.31 19.18 6.04
C VAL A 114 -1.59 18.44 6.43
N PRO A 115 -2.54 18.21 5.49
CA PRO A 115 -3.77 17.51 5.82
C PRO A 115 -3.51 16.06 6.29
N PHE A 116 -4.33 15.60 7.23
CA PHE A 116 -4.20 14.26 7.83
C PHE A 116 -5.54 13.51 7.83
N PRO A 117 -5.58 12.20 7.49
CA PRO A 117 -6.78 11.38 7.59
C PRO A 117 -7.25 11.26 9.03
N LYS A 118 -8.31 11.98 9.41
CA LYS A 118 -8.89 11.89 10.77
C LYS A 118 -10.40 12.03 10.84
N GLY A 119 -11.02 12.53 9.77
CA GLY A 119 -12.42 12.95 9.78
C GLY A 119 -13.37 12.00 9.06
N GLN A 120 -12.84 11.08 8.25
CA GLN A 120 -13.63 10.23 7.39
C GLN A 120 -13.52 8.75 7.78
N HIS A 121 -14.66 8.06 7.76
CA HIS A 121 -14.68 6.61 7.92
C HIS A 121 -14.17 5.97 6.63
N MET A 122 -13.16 5.11 6.76
CA MET A 122 -12.59 4.36 5.64
C MET A 122 -12.97 2.89 5.74
N ARG A 123 -13.07 2.24 4.58
CA ARG A 123 -13.22 0.78 4.46
C ARG A 123 -11.91 0.18 4.00
N VAL A 124 -11.71 -1.09 4.33
CA VAL A 124 -10.57 -1.87 3.83
C VAL A 124 -10.91 -2.42 2.45
N TYR A 125 -9.95 -2.30 1.54
CA TYR A 125 -10.03 -2.81 0.18
C TYR A 125 -8.75 -3.61 -0.15
N ALA A 126 -8.91 -4.58 -1.05
CA ALA A 126 -7.80 -5.26 -1.68
C ALA A 126 -8.14 -5.49 -3.15
N SER A 127 -7.15 -5.32 -4.03
CA SER A 127 -7.35 -5.50 -5.47
C SER A 127 -6.07 -5.98 -6.16
N LEU A 128 -6.24 -6.58 -7.34
CA LEU A 128 -5.16 -6.92 -8.26
C LEU A 128 -5.56 -6.38 -9.63
N TRP A 129 -4.70 -5.58 -10.24
CA TRP A 129 -5.01 -4.92 -11.51
C TRP A 129 -3.75 -4.65 -12.35
N ASN A 130 -3.96 -4.40 -13.65
CA ASN A 130 -2.90 -4.04 -14.58
C ASN A 130 -2.62 -2.53 -14.52
N ALA A 131 -1.35 -2.17 -14.36
CA ALA A 131 -0.85 -0.82 -14.23
C ALA A 131 0.39 -0.64 -15.13
N ASP A 132 0.28 -1.13 -16.37
CA ASP A 132 1.36 -1.19 -17.36
C ASP A 132 2.08 0.14 -17.56
N ASP A 133 1.39 1.25 -17.40
CA ASP A 133 1.91 2.58 -17.67
C ASP A 133 2.94 3.06 -16.65
N TRP A 134 3.02 2.44 -15.46
CA TRP A 134 3.91 2.93 -14.40
C TRP A 134 4.50 1.86 -13.47
N ALA A 135 3.82 0.73 -13.24
CA ALA A 135 4.15 -0.17 -12.13
C ALA A 135 5.57 -0.77 -12.21
N THR A 136 5.95 -1.35 -13.35
CA THR A 136 7.25 -2.01 -13.47
C THR A 136 8.24 -1.13 -14.21
N GLN A 137 9.30 -0.74 -13.49
CA GLN A 137 10.40 0.08 -14.04
C GLN A 137 9.91 1.39 -14.67
N GLY A 138 8.93 2.04 -14.04
CA GLY A 138 8.29 3.24 -14.58
C GLY A 138 7.52 2.99 -15.87
N GLY A 139 6.90 1.81 -15.99
CA GLY A 139 6.07 1.41 -17.12
C GLY A 139 6.82 0.87 -18.35
N ARG A 140 8.14 0.66 -18.25
CA ARG A 140 8.94 0.13 -19.37
C ARG A 140 8.68 -1.34 -19.66
N VAL A 141 8.35 -2.12 -18.63
CA VAL A 141 8.05 -3.54 -18.75
C VAL A 141 6.56 -3.75 -18.54
N LYS A 142 5.92 -4.40 -19.51
CA LYS A 142 4.47 -4.61 -19.57
C LYS A 142 4.09 -6.00 -19.09
N THR A 143 2.82 -6.19 -18.75
CA THR A 143 2.28 -7.51 -18.41
C THR A 143 2.36 -8.45 -19.60
N ASP A 144 2.96 -9.62 -19.36
CA ASP A 144 2.93 -10.74 -20.28
C ASP A 144 1.66 -11.56 -20.05
N TRP A 145 0.63 -11.29 -20.85
CA TRP A 145 -0.67 -11.96 -20.77
C TRP A 145 -0.65 -13.44 -21.19
N THR A 146 0.46 -13.94 -21.75
CA THR A 146 0.61 -15.38 -22.02
C THR A 146 0.94 -16.16 -20.76
N ASN A 147 1.46 -15.49 -19.73
CA ASN A 147 1.76 -16.07 -18.43
C ASN A 147 0.51 -16.05 -17.52
N LYS A 148 -0.01 -17.23 -17.18
CA LYS A 148 -1.31 -17.38 -16.50
C LYS A 148 -1.26 -17.25 -14.97
N ALA A 149 -0.09 -17.02 -14.39
CA ALA A 149 0.03 -16.86 -12.94
C ALA A 149 -0.21 -15.40 -12.54
N MET A 150 -1.47 -15.06 -12.32
CA MET A 150 -1.86 -13.87 -11.56
C MET A 150 -2.69 -14.33 -10.35
N LEU A 151 -2.02 -14.97 -9.39
CA LEU A 151 -2.62 -15.36 -8.12
C LEU A 151 -1.68 -14.95 -6.99
N ILE A 152 -2.29 -14.49 -5.91
CA ILE A 152 -1.70 -14.08 -4.64
C ILE A 152 -2.45 -14.83 -3.55
#